data_AF-A0A8H6CGE3-F1
#
_entry.id   AF-A0A8H6CGE3-F1
#
_cell.length_a   1.000
_cell.length_b   1.000
_cell.length_c   1.000
_cell.angle_alpha   90.00
_cell.angle_beta   90.00
_cell.angle_gamma   90.00
#
_symmetry.space_group_name_H-M   'P 1'
#
loop_
_entity.id
_entity.type
_entity.pdbx_description
1 polymer ?
#
loop_
_entity_poly.entity_id
_entity_poly.type
_entity_poly.pdbx_seq_one_letter_code
_entity_poly.pdbx_strand_id
1 'polypeptide(L)'
;MAFHDPQVSSDRKRALGSRRNVVAACSGRNLTRAEEDKLEVSSDNKYVLRYWHKIVEAYSGCKLTRAEDKLVAISGLAKRVQSFLGDEYLAGLWEKALLYGLLWRAQWEDLKEEYASFQAPTWSWASVDGFIFYDDLMILWDDEEDLSIKIVTILASGVISVAADVTGQIKVGFIRLSSTLIAARIRGKQSSLSPNFDCILDLPVFRHGGYWYPLFHFETIERRAGIFVLPIWIVIIDGEGNRSLALKTVDPVNNIYKRIGCLFLRERGTRYDDIRWPDVVARFDKQTLTLF
;
A
#
# COMPACT_ATOMS: atom_id res chain seq x y z
N MET A 1 -31.60 6.65 10.87
CA MET A 1 -31.46 7.78 9.92
C MET A 1 -30.12 7.63 9.23
N ALA A 2 -30.12 7.19 7.97
CA ALA A 2 -28.91 7.13 7.17
C ALA A 2 -28.62 8.55 6.64
N PHE A 3 -27.45 9.09 6.95
CA PHE A 3 -26.98 10.34 6.36
C PHE A 3 -26.66 10.07 4.88
N HIS A 4 -27.52 10.54 3.99
CA HIS A 4 -27.30 10.48 2.55
C HIS A 4 -26.49 11.73 2.18
N ASP A 5 -25.17 11.59 2.05
CA ASP A 5 -24.32 12.70 1.60
C ASP A 5 -24.56 12.95 0.09
N PRO A 6 -25.08 14.13 -0.30
CA PRO A 6 -25.40 14.44 -1.70
C PRO A 6 -24.17 14.46 -2.60
N GLN A 7 -23.00 14.79 -2.04
CA GLN A 7 -21.75 14.97 -2.79
C GLN A 7 -21.17 13.62 -3.23
N VAL A 8 -21.31 12.60 -2.38
CA VAL A 8 -20.97 11.20 -2.69
C VAL A 8 -21.86 10.65 -3.81
N SER A 9 -23.14 11.02 -3.84
CA SER A 9 -24.09 10.60 -4.89
C SER A 9 -23.77 11.23 -6.25
N SER A 10 -23.36 12.50 -6.28
CA SER A 10 -22.96 13.17 -7.52
C SER A 10 -21.63 12.64 -8.07
N ASP A 11 -20.64 12.42 -7.20
CA ASP A 11 -19.33 11.89 -7.61
C ASP A 11 -19.45 10.45 -8.12
N ARG A 12 -20.31 9.63 -7.49
CA ARG A 12 -20.65 8.28 -7.94
C ARG A 12 -21.23 8.30 -9.36
N LYS A 13 -22.24 9.14 -9.63
CA LYS A 13 -22.85 9.24 -10.97
C LYS A 13 -21.85 9.70 -12.04
N ARG A 14 -20.94 10.61 -11.70
CA ARG A 14 -19.92 11.14 -12.63
C ARG A 14 -18.83 10.11 -12.94
N ALA A 15 -18.32 9.40 -11.92
CA ALA A 15 -17.30 8.36 -12.10
C ALA A 15 -17.84 7.16 -12.90
N LEU A 16 -19.08 6.72 -12.61
CA LEU A 16 -19.73 5.66 -13.38
C LEU A 16 -20.00 6.08 -14.84
N GLY A 17 -20.43 7.31 -15.07
CA GLY A 17 -20.64 7.85 -16.42
C GLY A 17 -19.34 7.87 -17.24
N SER A 18 -18.23 8.27 -16.64
CA SER A 18 -16.91 8.27 -17.30
C SER A 18 -16.43 6.87 -17.63
N ARG A 19 -16.57 5.90 -16.71
CA ARG A 19 -16.13 4.50 -16.94
C ARG A 19 -16.99 3.76 -17.96
N ARG A 20 -18.32 3.95 -17.94
CA ARG A 20 -19.23 3.39 -18.95
C ARG A 20 -18.82 3.78 -20.37
N ASN A 21 -18.43 5.03 -20.56
CA ASN A 21 -18.00 5.55 -21.86
C ASN A 21 -16.65 4.95 -22.31
N VAL A 22 -15.71 4.75 -21.38
CA VAL A 22 -14.40 4.15 -21.70
C VAL A 22 -14.53 2.67 -22.06
N VAL A 23 -15.23 1.87 -21.25
CA VAL A 23 -15.38 0.41 -21.48
C VAL A 23 -16.20 0.11 -22.76
N ALA A 24 -17.25 0.89 -23.04
CA ALA A 24 -18.02 0.77 -24.27
C ALA A 24 -17.19 1.17 -25.52
N ALA A 25 -16.32 2.18 -25.39
CA ALA A 25 -15.44 2.62 -26.48
C ALA A 25 -14.33 1.60 -26.78
N CYS A 26 -13.78 0.93 -25.76
CA CYS A 26 -12.71 -0.06 -25.93
C CYS A 26 -13.22 -1.42 -26.46
N SER A 27 -14.45 -1.81 -26.11
CA SER A 27 -15.01 -3.13 -26.49
C SER A 27 -15.86 -3.13 -27.75
N GLY A 28 -16.22 -1.95 -28.27
CA GLY A 28 -17.06 -1.80 -29.47
C GLY A 28 -18.48 -2.40 -29.33
N ARG A 29 -18.88 -2.78 -28.10
CA ARG A 29 -20.18 -3.38 -27.81
C ARG A 29 -20.80 -2.75 -26.56
N ASN A 30 -22.12 -2.79 -26.48
CA ASN A 30 -22.84 -2.37 -25.29
C ASN A 30 -22.65 -3.39 -24.15
N LEU A 31 -22.50 -2.88 -22.93
CA LEU A 31 -22.42 -3.69 -21.72
C LEU A 31 -23.75 -4.40 -21.48
N THR A 32 -23.66 -5.64 -20.99
CA THR A 32 -24.80 -6.38 -20.48
C THR A 32 -25.16 -5.90 -19.08
N ARG A 33 -26.42 -6.09 -18.67
CA ARG A 33 -26.89 -5.72 -17.32
C ARG A 33 -26.08 -6.36 -16.19
N ALA A 34 -25.59 -7.58 -16.38
CA ALA A 34 -24.73 -8.25 -15.40
C ALA A 34 -23.32 -7.62 -15.30
N GLU A 35 -22.80 -7.08 -16.40
CA GLU A 35 -21.54 -6.32 -16.41
C GLU A 35 -21.74 -4.93 -15.77
N GLU A 36 -22.90 -4.30 -16.00
CA GLU A 36 -23.28 -3.04 -15.34
C GLU A 36 -23.43 -3.20 -13.81
N ASP A 37 -24.13 -4.23 -13.35
CA ASP A 37 -24.30 -4.51 -11.92
C ASP A 37 -22.94 -4.81 -11.25
N LYS A 38 -22.04 -5.53 -11.93
CA LYS A 38 -20.67 -5.77 -11.45
C LYS A 38 -19.85 -4.48 -11.35
N LEU A 39 -19.97 -3.57 -12.33
CA LEU A 39 -19.30 -2.27 -12.31
C LEU A 39 -19.81 -1.39 -11.16
N GLU A 40 -21.12 -1.40 -10.91
CA GLU A 40 -21.73 -0.69 -9.77
C GLU A 40 -21.24 -1.23 -8.43
N VAL A 41 -21.23 -2.56 -8.23
CA VAL A 41 -20.71 -3.19 -7.02
C VAL A 41 -19.21 -2.95 -6.83
N SER A 42 -18.40 -3.03 -7.90
CA SER A 42 -16.96 -2.70 -7.87
C SER A 42 -16.74 -1.25 -7.44
N SER A 43 -17.54 -0.31 -7.96
CA SER A 43 -17.45 1.10 -7.58
C SER A 43 -17.79 1.34 -6.12
N ASP A 44 -18.83 0.68 -5.59
CA ASP A 44 -19.23 0.79 -4.18
C ASP A 44 -18.14 0.27 -3.25
N ASN A 45 -17.50 -0.86 -3.60
CA ASN A 45 -16.37 -1.39 -2.83
C ASN A 45 -15.18 -0.43 -2.78
N LYS A 46 -14.88 0.28 -3.88
CA LYS A 46 -13.81 1.30 -3.91
C LYS A 46 -14.10 2.45 -2.94
N TYR A 47 -15.37 2.88 -2.81
CA TYR A 47 -15.74 3.89 -1.82
C TYR A 47 -15.63 3.36 -0.38
N VAL A 48 -16.12 2.15 -0.11
CA VAL A 48 -16.04 1.54 1.23
C VAL A 48 -14.57 1.39 1.67
N LEU A 49 -13.70 0.92 0.78
CA LEU A 49 -12.26 0.85 1.02
C LEU A 49 -11.65 2.23 1.31
N ARG A 50 -12.13 3.29 0.65
CA ARG A 50 -11.60 4.66 0.84
C ARG A 50 -11.97 5.15 2.23
N TYR A 51 -13.22 4.93 2.63
CA TYR A 51 -13.66 5.24 3.98
C TYR A 51 -12.91 4.42 5.03
N TRP A 52 -12.65 3.14 4.78
CA TRP A 52 -11.81 2.34 5.66
C TRP A 52 -10.43 2.98 5.84
N HIS A 53 -9.76 3.36 4.75
CA HIS A 53 -8.47 4.04 4.84
C HIS A 53 -8.57 5.35 5.64
N LYS A 54 -9.58 6.19 5.41
CA LYS A 54 -9.78 7.43 6.18
C LYS A 54 -10.01 7.18 7.68
N ILE A 55 -10.72 6.11 8.03
CA ILE A 55 -10.88 5.68 9.42
C ILE A 55 -9.51 5.26 10.00
N VAL A 56 -8.75 4.46 9.26
CA VAL A 56 -7.41 4.01 9.68
C VAL A 56 -6.46 5.20 9.85
N GLU A 57 -6.45 6.16 8.94
CA GLU A 57 -5.64 7.39 9.04
C GLU A 57 -5.96 8.13 10.34
N ALA A 58 -7.24 8.48 10.56
CA ALA A 58 -7.67 9.18 11.76
C ALA A 58 -7.36 8.40 13.04
N TYR A 59 -7.56 7.08 13.02
CA TYR A 59 -7.33 6.22 14.17
C TYR A 59 -5.84 6.00 14.46
N SER A 60 -4.99 5.92 13.44
CA SER A 60 -3.53 5.71 13.59
C SER A 60 -2.85 6.84 14.36
N GLY A 61 -3.33 8.08 14.20
CA GLY A 61 -2.85 9.25 14.94
C GLY A 61 -3.33 9.32 16.40
N CYS A 62 -4.20 8.41 16.84
CA CYS A 62 -4.63 8.35 18.23
C CYS A 62 -3.52 7.79 19.13
N LYS A 63 -3.30 8.44 20.28
CA LYS A 63 -2.33 8.00 21.29
C LYS A 63 -2.92 6.87 22.13
N LEU A 64 -2.76 5.63 21.67
CA LEU A 64 -3.19 4.46 22.43
C LEU A 64 -2.29 4.24 23.65
N THR A 65 -2.90 3.81 24.76
CA THR A 65 -2.13 3.47 25.98
C THR A 65 -1.33 2.18 25.81
N ARG A 66 -1.85 1.24 24.99
CA ARG A 66 -1.23 -0.03 24.65
C ARG A 66 -1.24 -0.20 23.14
N ALA A 67 -0.08 -0.18 22.52
CA ALA A 67 0.03 -0.25 21.07
C ALA A 67 -0.37 -1.64 20.51
N GLU A 68 -0.23 -2.71 21.30
CA GLU A 68 -0.69 -4.07 20.95
C GLU A 68 -2.22 -4.18 20.77
N ASP A 69 -2.99 -3.27 21.37
CA ASP A 69 -4.45 -3.28 21.32
C ASP A 69 -5.03 -2.55 20.09
N LYS A 70 -4.18 -2.04 19.19
CA LYS A 70 -4.57 -1.20 18.04
C LYS A 70 -5.58 -1.91 17.11
N LEU A 71 -5.34 -3.16 16.76
CA LEU A 71 -6.28 -3.94 15.93
C LEU A 71 -7.53 -4.35 16.73
N VAL A 72 -7.37 -4.73 17.99
CA VAL A 72 -8.48 -5.11 18.88
C VAL A 72 -9.48 -3.96 19.03
N ALA A 73 -8.99 -2.74 19.26
CA ALA A 73 -9.84 -1.58 19.51
C ALA A 73 -10.60 -1.09 18.26
N ILE A 74 -10.12 -1.38 17.04
CA ILE A 74 -10.84 -1.09 15.78
C ILE A 74 -11.65 -2.28 15.24
N SER A 75 -11.53 -3.46 15.86
CA SER A 75 -12.11 -4.75 15.39
C SER A 75 -13.62 -4.70 15.10
N GLY A 76 -14.39 -3.92 15.87
CA GLY A 76 -15.83 -3.74 15.65
C GLY A 76 -16.17 -3.03 14.34
N LEU A 77 -15.39 -2.00 13.98
CA LEU A 77 -15.51 -1.35 12.67
C LEU A 77 -15.03 -2.26 11.56
N ALA A 78 -13.93 -2.99 11.77
CA ALA A 78 -13.42 -3.96 10.81
C ALA A 78 -14.49 -5.00 10.46
N LYS A 79 -15.16 -5.63 11.44
CA LYS A 79 -16.24 -6.61 11.21
C LYS A 79 -17.40 -6.01 10.39
N ARG A 80 -17.74 -4.76 10.66
CA ARG A 80 -18.81 -4.08 9.91
C ARG A 80 -18.41 -3.82 8.46
N VAL A 81 -17.20 -3.33 8.22
CA VAL A 81 -16.67 -3.12 6.86
C VAL A 81 -16.52 -4.46 6.12
N GLN A 82 -16.07 -5.50 6.81
CA GLN A 82 -15.97 -6.85 6.29
C GLN A 82 -17.32 -7.36 5.76
N SER A 83 -18.41 -7.11 6.50
CA SER A 83 -19.76 -7.48 6.05
C SER A 83 -20.23 -6.74 4.80
N PHE A 84 -19.75 -5.51 4.57
CA PHE A 84 -20.06 -4.73 3.36
C PHE A 84 -19.22 -5.16 2.16
N LEU A 85 -17.93 -5.41 2.37
CA LEU A 85 -17.00 -5.78 1.30
C LEU A 85 -17.11 -7.25 0.89
N GLY A 86 -17.54 -8.13 1.81
CA GLY A 86 -17.45 -9.58 1.62
C GLY A 86 -16.01 -10.00 1.32
N ASP A 87 -15.05 -9.43 2.05
CA ASP A 87 -13.61 -9.58 1.83
C ASP A 87 -12.91 -10.14 3.08
N GLU A 88 -11.74 -10.73 2.92
CA GLU A 88 -10.95 -11.24 4.05
C GLU A 88 -10.16 -10.11 4.70
N TYR A 89 -10.23 -10.04 6.04
CA TYR A 89 -9.51 -9.04 6.82
C TYR A 89 -8.15 -9.59 7.26
N LEU A 90 -7.08 -8.90 6.86
CA LEU A 90 -5.70 -9.29 7.09
C LEU A 90 -4.98 -8.23 7.89
N ALA A 91 -5.00 -8.35 9.22
CA ALA A 91 -4.28 -7.49 10.17
C ALA A 91 -4.39 -5.98 9.84
N GLY A 92 -5.60 -5.47 9.58
CA GLY A 92 -5.79 -4.05 9.24
C GLY A 92 -6.02 -3.75 7.76
N LEU A 93 -5.78 -4.73 6.88
CA LEU A 93 -5.89 -4.63 5.42
C LEU A 93 -6.98 -5.58 4.89
N TRP A 94 -7.29 -5.45 3.61
CA TRP A 94 -8.32 -6.23 2.91
C TRP A 94 -7.68 -7.04 1.78
N GLU A 95 -7.97 -8.33 1.69
CA GLU A 95 -7.31 -9.25 0.76
C GLU A 95 -7.45 -8.81 -0.71
N LYS A 96 -8.65 -8.44 -1.17
CA LYS A 96 -8.87 -8.04 -2.58
C LYS A 96 -8.18 -6.72 -2.94
N ALA A 97 -7.88 -5.87 -1.95
CA ALA A 97 -7.22 -4.59 -2.14
C ALA A 97 -5.82 -4.55 -1.50
N LEU A 98 -5.22 -5.72 -1.24
CA LEU A 98 -4.06 -5.85 -0.37
C LEU A 98 -2.86 -5.06 -0.90
N LEU A 99 -2.58 -5.08 -2.20
CA LEU A 99 -1.44 -4.37 -2.80
C LEU A 99 -1.44 -2.88 -2.48
N TYR A 100 -2.58 -2.21 -2.51
CA TYR A 100 -2.66 -0.82 -2.09
C TYR A 100 -2.85 -0.63 -0.60
N GLY A 101 -3.50 -1.58 0.07
CA GLY A 101 -3.46 -1.64 1.52
C GLY A 101 -2.01 -1.59 2.03
N LEU A 102 -1.04 -2.08 1.27
CA LEU A 102 0.38 -1.98 1.58
C LEU A 102 1.00 -0.60 1.29
N LEU A 103 0.31 0.36 0.68
CA LEU A 103 0.90 1.63 0.23
C LEU A 103 0.78 2.79 1.23
N TRP A 104 0.34 2.52 2.47
CA TRP A 104 0.36 3.54 3.54
C TRP A 104 1.77 4.10 3.79
N ARG A 105 1.84 5.31 4.32
CA ARG A 105 3.08 5.97 4.72
C ARG A 105 2.93 6.44 6.16
N ALA A 106 4.00 6.34 6.93
CA ALA A 106 4.04 6.94 8.25
C ALA A 106 4.49 8.41 8.14
N GLN A 107 3.92 9.26 8.98
CA GLN A 107 4.40 10.62 9.17
C GLN A 107 5.68 10.59 10.01
N TRP A 108 6.75 11.21 9.49
CA TRP A 108 8.10 11.14 10.08
C TRP A 108 8.14 11.61 11.53
N GLU A 109 7.43 12.70 11.86
CA GLU A 109 7.50 13.32 13.19
C GLU A 109 6.98 12.42 14.31
N ASP A 110 6.19 11.39 13.97
CA ASP A 110 5.60 10.47 14.93
C ASP A 110 6.36 9.13 15.05
N LEU A 111 7.43 8.94 14.27
CA LEU A 111 8.18 7.67 14.27
C LEU A 111 8.89 7.46 15.62
N LYS A 112 8.56 6.35 16.27
CA LYS A 112 9.28 5.86 17.46
C LYS A 112 10.39 4.87 17.07
N GLU A 113 11.26 4.55 18.03
CA GLU A 113 12.18 3.41 17.92
C GLU A 113 11.39 2.11 17.66
N GLU A 114 12.00 1.16 16.95
CA GLU A 114 11.40 -0.15 16.67
C GLU A 114 10.92 -0.78 17.98
N TYR A 115 9.66 -1.21 18.04
CA TYR A 115 9.07 -1.69 19.28
C TYR A 115 9.79 -2.93 19.81
N ALA A 116 9.91 -3.00 21.14
CA ALA A 116 10.47 -4.16 21.81
C ALA A 116 9.57 -5.41 21.75
N SER A 117 8.25 -5.24 21.56
CA SER A 117 7.27 -6.33 21.46
C SER A 117 6.53 -6.34 20.11
N PHE A 118 6.12 -7.54 19.69
CA PHE A 118 5.35 -7.73 18.47
C PHE A 118 3.92 -7.20 18.63
N GLN A 119 3.49 -6.32 17.71
CA GLN A 119 2.14 -5.73 17.69
C GLN A 119 1.32 -6.23 16.51
N ALA A 120 1.93 -6.23 15.33
CA ALA A 120 1.35 -6.68 14.08
C ALA A 120 2.49 -7.03 13.11
N PRO A 121 2.20 -7.79 12.05
CA PRO A 121 3.14 -8.03 10.95
C PRO A 121 3.68 -6.71 10.36
N THR A 122 4.93 -6.65 9.90
CA THR A 122 5.56 -5.35 9.53
C THR A 122 4.93 -4.68 8.31
N TRP A 123 4.15 -5.43 7.53
CA TRP A 123 3.39 -4.94 6.40
C TRP A 123 2.05 -4.27 6.79
N SER A 124 1.57 -4.51 8.02
CA SER A 124 0.37 -3.88 8.58
C SER A 124 0.66 -2.47 9.07
N TRP A 125 -0.29 -1.54 8.85
CA TRP A 125 -0.23 -0.18 9.41
C TRP A 125 -0.24 -0.19 10.94
N ALA A 126 -0.75 -1.26 11.57
CA ALA A 126 -0.76 -1.38 13.02
C ALA A 126 0.62 -1.74 13.62
N SER A 127 1.62 -1.99 12.78
CA SER A 127 3.00 -2.26 13.24
C SER A 127 3.78 -1.03 13.69
N VAL A 128 3.27 0.18 13.41
CA VAL A 128 3.89 1.45 13.79
C VAL A 128 3.05 2.20 14.82
N ASP A 129 3.69 2.97 15.71
CA ASP A 129 3.02 4.08 16.40
C ASP A 129 3.22 5.34 15.61
N GLY A 130 2.13 5.98 15.23
CA GLY A 130 2.18 7.26 14.55
C GLY A 130 1.08 7.40 13.52
N PHE A 131 0.86 8.64 13.10
CA PHE A 131 -0.08 8.91 12.05
C PHE A 131 0.39 8.29 10.73
N ILE A 132 -0.50 7.56 10.07
CA ILE A 132 -0.27 7.03 8.72
C ILE A 132 -1.25 7.68 7.74
N PHE A 133 -0.87 7.71 6.46
CA PHE A 133 -1.69 8.24 5.39
C PHE A 133 -1.57 7.45 4.09
N TYR A 134 -2.69 7.34 3.36
CA TYR A 134 -2.80 6.80 2.02
C TYR A 134 -2.87 7.94 0.99
N ASP A 135 -2.50 7.66 -0.26
CA ASP A 135 -2.81 8.57 -1.38
C ASP A 135 -4.29 8.44 -1.72
N ASP A 136 -5.02 9.54 -1.90
CA ASP A 136 -6.48 9.52 -2.16
C ASP A 136 -6.86 9.08 -3.60
N LEU A 137 -6.01 8.28 -4.24
CA LEU A 137 -6.04 7.93 -5.65
C LEU A 137 -6.76 6.60 -5.96
N MET A 138 -7.22 5.85 -4.95
CA MET A 138 -7.84 4.53 -5.16
C MET A 138 -9.13 4.57 -6.00
N ILE A 139 -9.88 5.67 -5.97
CA ILE A 139 -11.07 5.83 -6.84
C ILE A 139 -10.68 5.89 -8.32
N LEU A 140 -9.44 6.30 -8.61
CA LEU A 140 -8.91 6.41 -9.97
C LEU A 140 -8.38 5.09 -10.52
N TRP A 141 -8.38 4.00 -9.73
CA TRP A 141 -7.98 2.70 -10.28
C TRP A 141 -9.02 2.18 -11.24
N ASP A 142 -8.60 2.05 -12.49
CA ASP A 142 -9.29 1.23 -13.46
C ASP A 142 -8.76 -0.20 -13.40
N ASP A 143 -9.65 -1.18 -13.25
CA ASP A 143 -9.27 -2.58 -13.04
C ASP A 143 -8.70 -3.20 -14.33
N GLU A 144 -8.96 -2.59 -15.50
CA GLU A 144 -8.56 -3.14 -16.81
C GLU A 144 -7.13 -2.73 -17.25
N GLU A 145 -6.53 -1.68 -16.66
CA GLU A 145 -5.19 -1.18 -17.01
C GLU A 145 -4.19 -1.20 -15.85
N ASP A 146 -4.48 -1.91 -14.77
CA ASP A 146 -3.61 -1.90 -13.59
C ASP A 146 -2.27 -2.61 -13.85
N LEU A 147 -1.25 -1.81 -14.16
CA LEU A 147 0.12 -2.26 -14.33
C LEU A 147 0.69 -2.89 -13.04
N SER A 148 0.12 -2.63 -11.86
CA SER A 148 0.53 -3.26 -10.60
C SER A 148 0.41 -4.78 -10.66
N ILE A 149 -0.65 -5.30 -11.28
CA ILE A 149 -0.93 -6.74 -11.45
C ILE A 149 0.15 -7.41 -12.32
N LYS A 150 0.75 -6.66 -13.26
CA LYS A 150 1.86 -7.17 -14.08
C LYS A 150 3.16 -7.25 -13.29
N ILE A 151 3.32 -6.47 -12.22
CA ILE A 151 4.57 -6.35 -11.45
C ILE A 151 4.58 -7.27 -10.23
N VAL A 152 3.47 -7.33 -9.50
CA VAL A 152 3.34 -8.07 -8.24
C VAL A 152 2.19 -9.05 -8.36
N THR A 153 2.43 -10.31 -7.98
CA THR A 153 1.39 -11.32 -7.85
C THR A 153 1.35 -11.80 -6.41
N ILE A 154 0.19 -11.71 -5.76
CA ILE A 154 -0.03 -12.32 -4.44
C ILE A 154 -0.18 -13.83 -4.65
N LEU A 155 0.71 -14.61 -4.04
CA LEU A 155 0.69 -16.07 -4.11
C LEU A 155 -0.09 -16.69 -2.95
N ALA A 156 0.02 -16.08 -1.76
CA ALA A 156 -0.70 -16.47 -0.56
C ALA A 156 -0.64 -15.35 0.48
N SER A 157 -1.63 -15.25 1.33
CA SER A 157 -1.62 -14.40 2.52
C SER A 157 -2.36 -15.09 3.65
N GLY A 158 -2.06 -14.72 4.89
CA GLY A 158 -2.78 -15.25 6.02
C GLY A 158 -2.37 -14.63 7.34
N VAL A 159 -3.28 -14.69 8.30
CA VAL A 159 -3.07 -14.23 9.68
C VAL A 159 -3.54 -15.31 10.66
N ILE A 160 -2.83 -15.43 11.77
CA ILE A 160 -3.23 -16.25 12.91
C ILE A 160 -3.51 -15.30 14.07
N SER A 161 -4.75 -15.26 14.54
CA SER A 161 -5.17 -14.47 15.68
C SER A 161 -4.86 -15.15 17.01
N VAL A 162 -4.74 -14.37 18.08
CA VAL A 162 -4.54 -14.88 19.46
C VAL A 162 -5.81 -15.57 19.97
N ALA A 163 -6.97 -15.04 19.59
CA ALA A 163 -8.29 -15.59 19.88
C ALA A 163 -9.02 -15.99 18.58
N ALA A 164 -10.25 -16.49 18.68
CA ALA A 164 -11.06 -16.83 17.51
C ALA A 164 -11.42 -15.63 16.61
N ASP A 165 -11.20 -14.40 17.10
CA ASP A 165 -11.50 -13.17 16.38
C ASP A 165 -10.36 -12.77 15.44
N VAL A 166 -10.54 -13.03 14.14
CA VAL A 166 -9.57 -12.71 13.08
C VAL A 166 -9.35 -11.20 12.88
N THR A 167 -10.26 -10.35 13.37
CA THR A 167 -10.09 -8.88 13.31
C THR A 167 -9.46 -8.29 14.57
N GLY A 168 -9.19 -9.13 15.58
CA GLY A 168 -8.62 -8.75 16.85
C GLY A 168 -7.09 -8.83 16.88
N GLN A 169 -6.55 -9.28 18.02
CA GLN A 169 -5.11 -9.38 18.24
C GLN A 169 -4.50 -10.48 17.37
N ILE A 170 -3.42 -10.15 16.66
CA ILE A 170 -2.73 -11.06 15.76
C ILE A 170 -1.48 -11.62 16.43
N LYS A 171 -1.24 -12.92 16.24
CA LYS A 171 -0.03 -13.62 16.71
C LYS A 171 1.05 -13.67 15.63
N VAL A 172 0.64 -13.93 14.39
CA VAL A 172 1.54 -13.93 13.22
C VAL A 172 0.74 -13.63 11.95
N GLY A 173 1.40 -13.09 10.93
CA GLY A 173 0.81 -12.93 9.61
C GLY A 173 1.88 -12.91 8.54
N PHE A 174 1.49 -13.29 7.32
CA PHE A 174 2.41 -13.29 6.19
C PHE A 174 1.71 -12.89 4.89
N ILE A 175 2.51 -12.36 3.97
CA ILE A 175 2.11 -12.18 2.57
C ILE A 175 3.23 -12.74 1.71
N ARG A 176 2.92 -13.75 0.91
CA ARG A 176 3.82 -14.34 -0.07
C ARG A 176 3.52 -13.75 -1.44
N LEU A 177 4.53 -13.18 -2.06
CA LEU A 177 4.45 -12.46 -3.33
C LEU A 177 5.41 -13.07 -4.34
N SER A 178 5.06 -12.99 -5.63
CA SER A 178 5.98 -13.11 -6.75
C SER A 178 6.18 -11.73 -7.35
N SER A 179 7.40 -11.20 -7.27
CA SER A 179 7.71 -9.88 -7.80
C SER A 179 9.21 -9.69 -8.06
N THR A 180 9.54 -8.59 -8.72
CA THR A 180 10.89 -8.07 -8.91
C THR A 180 11.33 -7.33 -7.65
N LEU A 181 12.51 -7.68 -7.10
CA LEU A 181 13.18 -6.86 -6.09
C LEU A 181 14.39 -6.16 -6.69
N ILE A 182 14.49 -4.85 -6.45
CA ILE A 182 15.65 -4.06 -6.87
C ILE A 182 16.51 -3.81 -5.65
N ALA A 183 17.74 -4.32 -5.66
CA ALA A 183 18.70 -4.05 -4.59
C ALA A 183 19.01 -2.55 -4.57
N ALA A 184 18.98 -1.96 -3.38
CA ALA A 184 19.20 -0.54 -3.21
C ALA A 184 20.17 -0.24 -2.07
N ARG A 185 20.90 0.86 -2.22
CA ARG A 185 21.69 1.44 -1.14
C ARG A 185 21.10 2.78 -0.76
N ILE A 186 20.94 3.01 0.53
CA ILE A 186 20.52 4.31 1.03
C ILE A 186 21.71 5.25 0.99
N ARG A 187 21.57 6.36 0.26
CA ARG A 187 22.47 7.52 0.32
C ARG A 187 21.66 8.75 0.74
N GLY A 188 21.96 9.35 1.88
CA GLY A 188 21.26 10.56 2.32
C GLY A 188 21.78 11.07 3.66
N LYS A 189 21.56 12.36 3.92
CA LYS A 189 21.78 13.01 5.21
C LYS A 189 20.44 13.63 5.62
N GLN A 190 20.05 13.46 6.88
CA GLN A 190 18.84 14.10 7.42
C GLN A 190 18.89 15.61 7.13
N SER A 191 17.92 16.11 6.37
CA SER A 191 17.76 17.54 6.14
C SER A 191 16.97 18.12 7.30
N SER A 192 17.45 19.21 7.89
CA SER A 192 16.68 19.99 8.87
C SER A 192 15.52 20.77 8.25
N LEU A 193 15.40 20.79 6.91
CA LEU A 193 14.47 21.64 6.15
C LEU A 193 13.33 20.86 5.47
N SER A 194 13.38 19.52 5.45
CA SER A 194 12.33 18.67 4.89
C SER A 194 12.07 17.49 5.83
N PRO A 195 10.83 17.31 6.32
CA PRO A 195 10.49 16.16 7.16
C PRO A 195 10.55 14.84 6.38
N ASN A 196 10.50 14.90 5.05
CA ASN A 196 10.73 13.76 4.17
C ASN A 196 12.23 13.65 3.87
N PHE A 197 12.83 12.51 4.21
CA PHE A 197 14.21 12.21 3.87
C PHE A 197 14.34 12.04 2.35
N ASP A 198 15.15 12.90 1.74
CA ASP A 198 15.69 12.67 0.40
C ASP A 198 16.72 11.53 0.50
N CYS A 199 16.26 10.28 0.52
CA CYS A 199 17.12 9.13 0.30
C CYS A 199 17.28 8.91 -1.20
N ILE A 200 18.50 9.06 -1.70
CA ILE A 200 18.87 8.55 -3.02
C ILE A 200 19.08 7.05 -2.85
N LEU A 201 18.15 6.26 -3.38
CA LEU A 201 18.39 4.85 -3.59
C LEU A 201 19.33 4.74 -4.78
N ASP A 202 20.57 4.34 -4.50
CA ASP A 202 21.51 3.99 -5.54
C ASP A 202 21.12 2.62 -6.07
N LEU A 203 20.30 2.64 -7.12
CA LEU A 203 19.96 1.48 -7.91
C LEU A 203 21.05 1.39 -8.99
N PRO A 204 21.74 0.25 -9.18
CA PRO A 204 22.81 0.15 -10.19
C PRO A 204 22.36 0.51 -11.62
N VAL A 205 21.04 0.49 -11.87
CA VAL A 205 20.40 0.77 -13.15
C VAL A 205 19.93 2.24 -13.28
N PHE A 206 19.87 3.01 -12.18
CA PHE A 206 19.35 4.39 -12.16
C PHE A 206 20.28 5.36 -11.43
N ARG A 207 20.67 6.44 -12.10
CA ARG A 207 21.40 7.56 -11.46
C ARG A 207 20.45 8.65 -10.92
N HIS A 208 19.34 8.32 -10.25
CA HIS A 208 18.32 9.33 -9.90
C HIS A 208 17.67 9.08 -8.53
N GLY A 209 17.33 10.16 -7.80
CA GLY A 209 16.82 10.13 -6.42
C GLY A 209 15.30 10.26 -6.31
N GLY A 210 14.69 9.66 -5.28
CA GLY A 210 13.25 9.71 -4.99
C GLY A 210 12.96 10.14 -3.55
N TYR A 211 11.67 10.22 -3.19
CA TYR A 211 11.23 10.53 -1.83
C TYR A 211 11.01 9.25 -1.03
N TRP A 212 11.57 9.19 0.17
CA TRP A 212 11.40 8.05 1.07
C TRP A 212 10.59 8.41 2.30
N TYR A 213 9.62 7.55 2.60
CA TYR A 213 8.78 7.59 3.80
C TYR A 213 9.16 6.39 4.68
N PRO A 214 10.18 6.53 5.55
CA PRO A 214 10.60 5.45 6.43
C PRO A 214 9.51 5.12 7.47
N LEU A 215 9.53 3.89 7.98
CA LEU A 215 8.70 3.45 9.12
C LEU A 215 9.42 3.55 10.46
N PHE A 216 10.73 3.79 10.45
CA PHE A 216 11.57 3.84 11.64
C PHE A 216 12.66 4.90 11.47
N HIS A 217 13.22 5.37 12.59
CA HIS A 217 14.32 6.34 12.55
C HIS A 217 15.51 5.83 11.72
N PHE A 218 16.14 6.72 10.97
CA PHE A 218 17.18 6.38 10.00
C PHE A 218 18.43 5.75 10.64
N GLU A 219 18.81 6.18 11.84
CA GLU A 219 19.95 5.60 12.59
C GLU A 219 19.76 4.10 12.89
N THR A 220 18.51 3.64 13.02
CA THR A 220 18.14 2.22 13.16
C THR A 220 18.35 1.45 11.84
N ILE A 221 18.32 2.17 10.71
CA ILE A 221 18.39 1.65 9.34
C ILE A 221 19.83 1.72 8.79
N GLU A 222 20.64 2.70 9.22
CA GLU A 222 22.01 3.00 8.74
C GLU A 222 23.06 1.90 8.95
N ARG A 223 22.69 0.72 9.42
CA ARG A 223 23.62 -0.39 9.59
C ARG A 223 23.23 -1.58 8.69
N ARG A 224 24.05 -1.74 7.64
CA ARG A 224 24.34 -2.97 6.87
C ARG A 224 23.37 -3.33 5.74
N ALA A 225 23.97 -3.93 4.70
CA ALA A 225 23.41 -4.35 3.42
C ALA A 225 22.10 -5.16 3.50
N GLY A 226 21.42 -5.27 2.35
CA GLY A 226 20.19 -6.08 2.21
C GLY A 226 18.90 -5.27 2.21
N ILE A 227 18.95 -4.04 1.67
CA ILE A 227 17.76 -3.23 1.40
C ILE A 227 17.32 -3.46 -0.04
N PHE A 228 16.02 -3.67 -0.20
CA PHE A 228 15.40 -3.94 -1.48
C PHE A 228 14.18 -3.05 -1.68
N VAL A 229 13.92 -2.74 -2.93
CA VAL A 229 12.75 -2.01 -3.38
C VAL A 229 11.81 -3.00 -4.06
N LEU A 230 10.56 -3.04 -3.62
CA LEU A 230 9.50 -3.80 -4.26
C LEU A 230 8.55 -2.80 -4.95
N PRO A 231 8.61 -2.66 -6.27
CA PRO A 231 7.67 -1.82 -7.01
C PRO A 231 6.26 -2.41 -6.92
N ILE A 232 5.30 -1.63 -6.41
CA ILE A 232 3.91 -2.07 -6.31
C ILE A 232 3.09 -1.36 -7.38
N TRP A 233 3.05 -0.03 -7.36
CA TRP A 233 2.08 0.72 -8.14
C TRP A 233 2.74 1.80 -8.98
N ILE A 234 2.43 1.80 -10.27
CA ILE A 234 2.82 2.86 -11.19
C ILE A 234 1.68 3.89 -11.20
N VAL A 235 1.99 5.10 -10.73
CA VAL A 235 1.09 6.25 -10.84
C VAL A 235 1.37 6.91 -12.17
N ILE A 236 0.33 7.07 -12.99
CA ILE A 236 0.41 7.69 -14.32
C ILE A 236 -0.13 9.13 -14.28
N ILE A 237 -1.02 9.45 -13.33
CA ILE A 237 -1.61 10.79 -13.21
C ILE A 237 -0.64 11.71 -12.46
N ASP A 238 -0.27 12.83 -13.09
CA ASP A 238 0.75 13.80 -12.65
C ASP A 238 2.22 13.34 -12.77
N GLY A 239 2.48 12.41 -13.71
CA GLY A 239 3.81 11.96 -14.11
C GLY A 239 4.10 10.49 -13.80
N GLU A 240 4.94 9.87 -14.63
CA GLU A 240 5.39 8.48 -14.41
C GLU A 240 6.17 8.38 -13.10
N GLY A 241 5.52 7.83 -12.07
CA GLY A 241 6.12 7.63 -10.77
C GLY A 241 5.75 6.26 -10.22
N ASN A 242 6.60 5.71 -9.35
CA ASN A 242 6.33 4.41 -8.77
C ASN A 242 6.23 4.49 -7.25
N ARG A 243 5.13 3.98 -6.71
CA ARG A 243 5.00 3.63 -5.30
C ARG A 243 5.58 2.24 -5.09
N SER A 244 6.61 2.18 -4.26
CA SER A 244 7.35 0.98 -3.92
C SER A 244 7.37 0.76 -2.41
N LEU A 245 7.51 -0.49 -1.97
CA LEU A 245 7.91 -0.77 -0.59
C LEU A 245 9.43 -0.75 -0.47
N ALA A 246 9.91 -0.19 0.63
CA ALA A 246 11.27 -0.42 1.09
C ALA A 246 11.26 -1.65 2.00
N LEU A 247 12.10 -2.63 1.68
CA LEU A 247 12.20 -3.91 2.37
C LEU A 247 13.61 -4.10 2.92
N LYS A 248 13.71 -4.77 4.07
CA LYS A 248 14.98 -5.24 4.63
C LYS A 248 14.93 -6.76 4.74
N THR A 249 15.99 -7.43 4.29
CA THR A 249 16.11 -8.89 4.44
C THR A 249 16.17 -9.28 5.91
N VAL A 250 15.40 -10.32 6.26
CA VAL A 250 15.40 -10.95 7.58
C VAL A 250 16.07 -12.32 7.49
N ASP A 251 15.66 -13.11 6.48
CA ASP A 251 16.26 -14.39 6.14
C ASP A 251 16.48 -14.44 4.62
N PRO A 252 17.73 -14.25 4.15
CA PRO A 252 18.04 -14.27 2.74
C PRO A 252 17.95 -15.68 2.12
N VAL A 253 18.05 -16.75 2.92
CA VAL A 253 17.95 -18.13 2.40
C VAL A 253 16.51 -18.45 2.05
N ASN A 254 15.57 -18.00 2.88
CA ASN A 254 14.13 -18.25 2.71
C ASN A 254 13.37 -17.09 2.06
N ASN A 255 14.08 -16.07 1.54
CA ASN A 255 13.50 -14.86 0.96
C ASN A 255 12.45 -14.19 1.87
N ILE A 256 12.78 -14.05 3.15
CA ILE A 256 11.92 -13.39 4.15
C ILE A 256 12.39 -11.95 4.33
N TYR A 257 11.42 -11.03 4.27
CA TYR A 257 11.66 -9.61 4.33
C TYR A 257 10.71 -8.95 5.32
N LYS A 258 11.21 -7.90 5.98
CA LYS A 258 10.37 -6.95 6.70
C LYS A 258 10.19 -5.68 5.90
N ARG A 259 8.99 -5.09 5.95
CA ARG A 259 8.75 -3.76 5.40
C ARG A 259 9.33 -2.72 6.35
N ILE A 260 10.07 -1.76 5.80
CA ILE A 260 10.73 -0.69 6.56
C ILE A 260 10.36 0.71 6.05
N GLY A 261 9.55 0.80 5.01
CA GLY A 261 9.18 2.08 4.39
C GLY A 261 8.25 1.93 3.21
N CYS A 262 7.77 3.07 2.75
CA CYS A 262 7.18 3.26 1.44
C CYS A 262 8.00 4.32 0.70
N LEU A 263 8.11 4.16 -0.62
CA LEU A 263 8.95 4.98 -1.49
C LEU A 263 8.07 5.56 -2.58
N PHE A 264 8.29 6.83 -2.87
CA PHE A 264 7.84 7.42 -4.12
C PHE A 264 9.06 7.71 -4.99
N LEU A 265 9.25 6.86 -5.99
CA LEU A 265 10.31 7.02 -6.96
C LEU A 265 9.80 7.96 -8.05
N ARG A 266 10.44 9.13 -8.13
CA ARG A 266 10.21 10.18 -9.14
C ARG A 266 11.56 10.60 -9.70
N GLU A 267 11.62 10.96 -10.98
CA GLU A 267 12.84 11.52 -11.54
C GLU A 267 13.02 13.00 -11.16
N ARG A 268 14.22 13.39 -10.69
CA ARG A 268 14.57 14.79 -10.40
C ARG A 268 15.14 15.43 -11.67
N GLY A 269 14.43 16.40 -12.25
CA GLY A 269 14.98 17.30 -13.28
C GLY A 269 14.77 16.90 -14.75
N THR A 270 14.03 15.84 -15.05
CA THR A 270 13.59 15.50 -16.41
C THR A 270 12.14 15.92 -16.65
N ARG A 271 11.81 16.12 -17.92
CA ARG A 271 10.41 16.20 -18.35
C ARG A 271 9.76 14.83 -18.18
N TYR A 272 8.45 14.85 -18.03
CA TYR A 272 7.56 13.80 -17.53
C TYR A 272 7.57 12.43 -18.27
N ASP A 273 8.47 12.19 -19.23
CA ASP A 273 8.28 11.18 -20.29
C ASP A 273 9.40 10.11 -20.43
N ASP A 274 10.45 10.12 -19.58
CA ASP A 274 11.66 9.32 -19.84
C ASP A 274 11.77 7.97 -19.07
N ILE A 275 10.94 7.67 -18.05
CA ILE A 275 11.02 6.41 -17.27
C ILE A 275 9.76 5.54 -17.41
N ARG A 276 9.85 4.63 -18.37
CA ARG A 276 8.88 3.54 -18.52
C ARG A 276 9.10 2.46 -17.46
N TRP A 277 8.48 2.61 -16.29
CA TRP A 277 8.49 1.62 -15.21
C TRP A 277 8.17 0.17 -15.65
N PRO A 278 7.27 -0.09 -16.61
CA PRO A 278 7.08 -1.44 -17.13
C PRO A 278 8.36 -2.03 -17.75
N ASP A 279 9.10 -1.23 -18.52
CA ASP A 279 10.35 -1.67 -19.16
C ASP A 279 11.46 -1.89 -18.13
N VAL A 280 11.44 -1.13 -17.04
CA VAL A 280 12.35 -1.31 -15.90
C VAL A 280 12.08 -2.64 -15.22
N VAL A 281 10.82 -2.88 -14.84
CA VAL A 281 10.44 -4.11 -14.14
C VAL A 281 10.70 -5.32 -15.02
N ALA A 282 10.45 -5.23 -16.32
CA ALA A 282 10.69 -6.31 -17.29
C ALA A 282 12.17 -6.73 -17.41
N ARG A 283 13.14 -5.91 -16.95
CA ARG A 283 14.57 -6.26 -16.97
C ARG A 283 15.00 -7.18 -15.83
N PHE A 284 14.12 -7.41 -14.85
CA PHE A 284 14.46 -8.18 -13.67
C PHE A 284 13.54 -9.40 -13.56
N ASP A 285 14.12 -10.53 -13.20
CA ASP A 285 13.36 -11.74 -12.96
C ASP A 285 12.47 -11.57 -11.71
N LYS A 286 11.26 -12.13 -11.80
CA LYS A 286 10.39 -12.27 -10.64
C LYS A 286 10.93 -13.36 -9.73
N GLN A 287 10.93 -13.08 -8.44
CA GLN A 287 11.26 -14.03 -7.40
C GLN A 287 10.14 -14.11 -6.37
N THR A 288 10.07 -15.25 -5.69
CA THR A 288 9.15 -15.42 -4.58
C THR A 288 9.76 -14.84 -3.31
N LEU A 289 9.00 -14.00 -2.63
CA LEU A 289 9.36 -13.44 -1.34
C LEU A 289 8.21 -13.54 -0.34
N THR A 290 8.53 -13.50 0.95
CA THR A 290 7.54 -13.47 2.03
C THR A 290 7.75 -12.23 2.89
N LEU A 291 6.70 -11.42 3.04
CA LEU A 291 6.62 -10.35 4.02
C LEU A 291 6.13 -10.91 5.36
N PHE A 292 6.81 -10.55 6.45
CA PHE A 292 6.48 -10.93 7.82
C PHE A 292 6.19 -9.69 8.68
#